data_AF-A0A0M8YJS9-F1
#
_entry.id   AF-A0A0M8YJS9-F1
#
_cell.length_a   1.000
_cell.length_b   1.000
_cell.length_c   1.000
_cell.angle_alpha   90.00
_cell.angle_beta   90.00
_cell.angle_gamma   90.00
#
_symmetry.space_group_name_H-M   'P 1'
#
loop_
_entity.id
_entity.type
_entity.pdbx_description
1 polymer ?
#
loop_
_entity_poly.entity_id
_entity_poly.type
_entity_poly.pdbx_seq_one_letter_code
_entity_poly.pdbx_strand_id
1 'polypeptide(L)'
;MDHKPTLRGRLLGLELRRVREAAGLTVAELASRTEQSAQRIQRLEDGSAASPTPDPTLWCAWGAEASSVINVLCRTATRIDVFAPLGLHPSLGQLDADRCTAYVLEGTAVDRADVTVRVIPRGAELCPGITHPLTRFALADGPAVVFYAYVHRALFTEEPDHLRSADQLFERLTDVTRA
;
A
#
# COMPACT_ATOMS: atom_id res chain seq x y z
N MET A 1 19.77 -8.20 -19.20
CA MET A 1 18.52 -7.42 -19.09
C MET A 1 18.22 -7.26 -17.62
N ASP A 2 18.22 -6.04 -17.14
CA ASP A 2 17.83 -5.72 -15.77
C ASP A 2 16.30 -5.86 -15.66
N HIS A 3 15.83 -6.79 -14.82
CA HIS A 3 14.40 -7.10 -14.72
C HIS A 3 13.79 -6.24 -13.62
N LYS A 4 12.87 -5.35 -14.00
CA LYS A 4 12.16 -4.51 -13.02
C LYS A 4 11.29 -5.41 -12.12
N PRO A 5 11.38 -5.30 -10.79
CA PRO A 5 10.60 -6.13 -9.89
C PRO A 5 9.10 -5.87 -10.07
N THR A 6 8.30 -6.94 -10.03
CA THR A 6 6.83 -6.84 -10.07
C THR A 6 6.29 -6.38 -8.71
N LEU A 7 5.06 -5.85 -8.65
CA LEU A 7 4.43 -5.49 -7.38
C LEU A 7 4.45 -6.67 -6.40
N ARG A 8 4.01 -7.84 -6.86
CA ARG A 8 4.02 -9.08 -6.06
C ARG A 8 5.42 -9.47 -5.61
N GLY A 9 6.41 -9.37 -6.50
CA GLY A 9 7.81 -9.69 -6.21
C GLY A 9 8.39 -8.80 -5.12
N ARG A 10 8.18 -7.47 -5.23
CA ARG A 10 8.66 -6.50 -4.24
C ARG A 10 8.00 -6.69 -2.88
N LEU A 11 6.67 -6.89 -2.83
CA LEU A 11 5.96 -7.13 -1.57
C LEU A 11 6.41 -8.42 -0.89
N LEU A 12 6.60 -9.50 -1.66
CA LEU A 12 7.14 -10.75 -1.14
C LEU A 12 8.56 -10.56 -0.61
N GLY A 13 9.42 -9.87 -1.34
CA GLY A 13 10.80 -9.60 -0.95
C GLY A 13 10.90 -8.83 0.38
N LEU A 14 10.05 -7.81 0.57
CA LEU A 14 9.94 -7.06 1.82
C LEU A 14 9.57 -7.97 3.01
N GLU A 15 8.63 -8.90 2.84
CA GLU A 15 8.28 -9.84 3.90
C GLU A 15 9.35 -10.87 4.19
N LEU A 16 10.01 -11.40 3.15
CA LEU A 16 11.13 -12.32 3.32
C LEU A 16 12.25 -11.67 4.12
N ARG A 17 12.63 -10.43 3.76
CA ARG A 17 13.64 -9.63 4.48
C ARG A 17 13.24 -9.43 5.94
N ARG A 18 12.00 -9.01 6.20
CA ARG A 18 11.49 -8.79 7.55
C ARG A 18 11.53 -10.06 8.41
N VAL A 19 11.08 -11.20 7.88
CA VAL A 19 11.08 -12.48 8.60
C VAL A 19 12.51 -12.95 8.86
N ARG A 20 13.41 -12.78 7.89
CA ARG A 20 14.84 -13.10 8.07
C ARG A 20 15.45 -12.27 9.20
N GLU A 21 15.23 -10.96 9.20
CA GLU A 21 15.78 -10.04 10.21
C GLU A 21 15.19 -10.30 11.60
N ALA A 22 13.88 -10.57 11.70
CA ALA A 22 13.24 -10.94 12.95
C ALA A 22 13.77 -12.26 13.53
N ALA A 23 14.26 -13.17 12.69
CA ALA A 23 14.93 -14.39 13.11
C ALA A 23 16.42 -14.17 13.48
N GLY A 24 16.94 -12.94 13.36
CA GLY A 24 18.34 -12.61 13.64
C GLY A 24 19.32 -13.18 12.61
N LEU A 25 18.86 -13.50 11.39
CA LEU A 25 19.69 -14.13 10.37
C LEU A 25 20.26 -13.11 9.39
N THR A 26 21.54 -13.26 9.06
CA THR A 26 22.15 -12.63 7.88
C THR A 26 21.69 -13.31 6.58
N VAL A 27 21.87 -12.63 5.45
CA VAL A 27 21.61 -13.22 4.12
C VAL A 27 22.44 -14.49 3.90
N ALA A 28 23.71 -14.50 4.33
CA ALA A 28 24.62 -15.63 4.18
C ALA A 28 24.17 -16.84 5.02
N GLU A 29 23.71 -16.61 6.26
CA GLU A 29 23.19 -17.69 7.12
C GLU A 29 21.90 -18.27 6.57
N LEU A 30 20.97 -17.42 6.09
CA LEU A 30 19.73 -17.91 5.47
C LEU A 30 20.03 -18.72 4.20
N ALA A 31 20.95 -18.23 3.37
CA ALA A 31 21.40 -18.93 2.16
C ALA A 31 21.96 -20.32 2.49
N SER A 32 22.83 -20.41 3.51
CA SER A 32 23.38 -21.68 3.97
C SER A 32 22.30 -22.64 4.48
N ARG A 33 21.31 -22.15 5.22
CA ARG A 33 20.21 -22.98 5.77
C ARG A 33 19.21 -23.47 4.72
N THR A 34 19.09 -22.75 3.61
CA THR A 34 18.13 -23.04 2.54
C THR A 34 18.78 -23.69 1.32
N GLU A 35 20.08 -24.01 1.39
CA GLU A 35 20.88 -24.53 0.28
C GLU A 35 20.79 -23.64 -0.98
N GLN A 36 20.68 -22.32 -0.77
CA GLN A 36 20.64 -21.31 -1.83
C GLN A 36 21.92 -20.48 -1.82
N SER A 37 22.21 -19.76 -2.91
CA SER A 37 23.28 -18.76 -2.89
C SER A 37 22.82 -17.47 -2.21
N ALA A 38 23.74 -16.77 -1.54
CA ALA A 38 23.46 -15.45 -0.94
C ALA A 38 22.91 -14.46 -1.97
N GLN A 39 23.46 -14.47 -3.19
CA GLN A 39 22.98 -13.65 -4.30
C GLN A 39 21.52 -13.95 -4.68
N ARG A 40 21.10 -15.22 -4.60
CA ARG A 40 19.71 -15.60 -4.88
C ARG A 40 18.77 -15.13 -3.79
N ILE A 41 19.14 -15.26 -2.52
CA ILE A 41 18.37 -14.71 -1.40
C ILE A 41 18.21 -13.20 -1.55
N GLN A 42 19.30 -12.48 -1.83
CA GLN A 42 19.27 -11.03 -2.00
C GLN A 42 18.35 -10.60 -3.15
N ARG A 43 18.45 -11.25 -4.31
CA ARG A 43 17.53 -11.03 -5.42
C ARG A 43 16.05 -11.29 -5.07
N LEU A 44 15.77 -12.30 -4.24
CA LEU A 44 14.40 -12.57 -3.78
C LEU A 44 13.90 -11.46 -2.86
N GLU A 45 14.75 -10.98 -1.95
CA GLU A 45 14.43 -9.86 -1.06
C GLU A 45 14.28 -8.53 -1.79
N ASP A 46 15.03 -8.33 -2.88
CA ASP A 46 14.89 -7.17 -3.75
C ASP A 46 13.68 -7.29 -4.71
N GLY A 47 13.04 -8.47 -4.76
CA GLY A 47 11.87 -8.74 -5.59
C GLY A 47 12.16 -8.96 -7.08
N SER A 48 13.44 -9.06 -7.47
CA SER A 48 13.92 -9.09 -8.88
C SER A 48 13.85 -10.49 -9.53
N ALA A 49 12.85 -11.31 -9.19
CA ALA A 49 12.68 -12.65 -9.75
C ALA A 49 12.16 -12.62 -11.21
N ALA A 50 12.44 -13.69 -11.96
CA ALA A 50 12.44 -13.80 -13.43
C ALA A 50 11.06 -13.75 -14.14
N SER A 51 10.22 -12.75 -13.86
CA SER A 51 9.06 -12.47 -14.72
C SER A 51 9.47 -11.55 -15.87
N PRO A 52 9.19 -11.91 -17.14
CA PRO A 52 9.51 -11.08 -18.30
C PRO A 52 8.62 -9.82 -18.41
N THR A 53 7.49 -9.77 -17.71
CA THR A 53 6.63 -8.59 -17.62
C THR A 53 6.37 -8.22 -16.16
N PRO A 54 6.53 -6.94 -15.78
CA PRO A 54 5.97 -6.45 -14.52
C PRO A 54 4.46 -6.64 -14.57
N ASP A 55 3.91 -7.32 -13.56
CA ASP A 55 2.48 -7.23 -13.27
C ASP A 55 2.32 -6.09 -12.25
N PRO A 56 1.90 -4.89 -12.68
CA PRO A 56 1.69 -3.76 -11.80
C PRO A 56 0.43 -3.93 -10.96
N THR A 57 -0.37 -4.98 -11.21
CA THR A 57 -1.65 -5.18 -10.56
C THR A 57 -1.65 -6.49 -9.77
N LEU A 58 -2.25 -6.46 -8.59
CA LEU A 58 -2.41 -7.62 -7.73
C LEU A 58 -3.85 -7.70 -7.24
N TRP A 59 -4.54 -8.76 -7.65
CA TRP A 59 -5.83 -9.14 -7.12
C TRP A 59 -5.65 -10.14 -5.98
N CYS A 60 -6.27 -9.87 -4.85
CA CYS A 60 -6.29 -10.76 -3.69
C CYS A 60 -7.72 -11.11 -3.30
N ALA A 61 -7.93 -12.36 -2.88
CA ALA A 61 -9.12 -12.67 -2.11
C ALA A 61 -9.06 -11.93 -0.75
N TRP A 62 -10.22 -11.56 -0.22
CA TRP A 62 -10.30 -11.09 1.16
C TRP A 62 -9.85 -12.18 2.14
N GLY A 63 -9.45 -11.77 3.35
CA GLY A 63 -8.87 -12.65 4.35
C GLY A 63 -7.34 -12.55 4.38
N ALA A 64 -6.66 -13.68 4.54
CA ALA A 64 -5.22 -13.73 4.79
C ALA A 64 -4.39 -13.09 3.66
N GLU A 65 -4.79 -13.27 2.39
CA GLU A 65 -4.07 -12.71 1.24
C GLU A 65 -4.08 -11.18 1.26
N ALA A 66 -5.26 -10.56 1.20
CA ALA A 66 -5.39 -9.10 1.21
C ALA A 66 -4.81 -8.50 2.49
N SER A 67 -5.05 -9.12 3.65
CA SER A 67 -4.53 -8.63 4.93
C SER A 67 -3.00 -8.63 4.96
N SER A 68 -2.36 -9.65 4.38
CA SER A 68 -0.90 -9.71 4.30
C SER A 68 -0.36 -8.54 3.48
N VAL A 69 -0.91 -8.30 2.29
CA VAL A 69 -0.48 -7.18 1.42
C VAL A 69 -0.68 -5.83 2.11
N ILE A 70 -1.85 -5.60 2.71
CA ILE A 70 -2.14 -4.35 3.44
C ILE A 70 -1.18 -4.17 4.59
N ASN A 71 -0.89 -5.23 5.35
CA ASN A 71 0.05 -5.17 6.46
C ASN A 71 1.48 -4.85 6.01
N VAL A 72 1.93 -5.37 4.86
CA VAL A 72 3.23 -4.98 4.28
C VAL A 72 3.22 -3.48 3.98
N LEU A 73 2.21 -3.02 3.22
CA LEU A 73 2.10 -1.64 2.76
C LEU A 73 1.97 -0.65 3.92
N CYS A 74 1.15 -0.94 4.94
CA CYS A 74 1.03 -0.10 6.13
C CYS A 74 2.36 0.06 6.87
N ARG A 75 3.21 -0.98 6.89
CA ARG A 75 4.52 -0.90 7.55
C ARG A 75 5.57 -0.15 6.74
N THR A 76 5.60 -0.38 5.44
CA THR A 76 6.70 0.05 4.57
C THR A 76 6.43 1.39 3.89
N ALA A 77 5.17 1.84 3.85
CA ALA A 77 4.84 3.14 3.30
C ALA A 77 5.44 4.28 4.15
N THR A 78 5.98 5.26 3.45
CA THR A 78 6.44 6.53 4.02
C THR A 78 5.28 7.49 4.25
N ARG A 79 4.20 7.33 3.47
CA ARG A 79 2.96 8.09 3.60
C ARG A 79 1.76 7.26 3.15
N ILE A 80 0.64 7.41 3.86
CA ILE A 80 -0.62 6.72 3.59
C ILE A 80 -1.74 7.77 3.52
N ASP A 81 -2.30 7.98 2.34
CA ASP A 81 -3.45 8.85 2.16
C ASP A 81 -4.70 7.98 1.95
N VAL A 82 -5.75 8.20 2.75
CA VAL A 82 -6.97 7.39 2.72
C VAL A 82 -8.17 8.26 2.35
N PHE A 83 -8.81 7.98 1.22
CA PHE A 83 -10.11 8.56 0.89
C PHE A 83 -11.22 7.65 1.41
N ALA A 84 -11.86 8.07 2.50
CA ALA A 84 -12.77 7.27 3.31
C ALA A 84 -14.10 8.01 3.57
N PRO A 85 -14.88 8.33 2.51
CA PRO A 85 -16.13 9.09 2.67
C PRO A 85 -17.15 8.36 3.56
N LEU A 86 -17.08 7.03 3.62
CA LEU A 86 -17.95 6.16 4.42
C LEU A 86 -17.27 5.62 5.71
N GLY A 87 -16.12 6.19 6.09
CA GLY A 87 -15.30 5.72 7.20
C GLY A 87 -14.13 4.84 6.75
N LEU A 88 -13.21 4.57 7.69
CA LEU A 88 -12.01 3.80 7.41
C LEU A 88 -12.33 2.32 7.22
N HIS A 89 -11.76 1.73 6.17
CA HIS A 89 -11.94 0.32 5.90
C HIS A 89 -11.33 -0.53 7.04
N PRO A 90 -12.04 -1.52 7.62
CA PRO A 90 -11.58 -2.26 8.79
C PRO A 90 -10.25 -3.00 8.61
N SER A 91 -9.89 -3.35 7.37
CA SER A 91 -8.61 -4.02 7.09
C SER A 91 -7.39 -3.12 7.27
N LEU A 92 -7.55 -1.79 7.35
CA LEU A 92 -6.47 -0.86 7.68
C LEU A 92 -6.23 -0.87 9.20
N GLY A 93 -5.93 -2.04 9.77
CA GLY A 93 -6.03 -2.28 11.21
C GLY A 93 -5.09 -1.44 12.08
N GLN A 94 -3.84 -1.25 11.65
CA GLN A 94 -2.86 -0.44 12.37
C GLN A 94 -2.24 0.57 11.41
N LEU A 95 -2.36 1.84 11.77
CA LEU A 95 -1.80 2.96 11.05
C LEU A 95 -0.83 3.71 11.97
N ASP A 96 -0.29 4.80 11.46
CA ASP A 96 0.63 5.68 12.16
C ASP A 96 0.16 7.11 11.88
N ALA A 97 -0.17 7.87 12.92
CA ALA A 97 -0.75 9.20 12.78
C ALA A 97 0.19 10.19 12.07
N ASP A 98 1.50 9.99 12.19
CA ASP A 98 2.52 10.84 11.58
C ASP A 98 2.64 10.61 10.07
N ARG A 99 2.21 9.43 9.60
CA ARG A 99 2.33 9.01 8.20
C ARG A 99 1.00 8.82 7.52
N CYS A 100 -0.10 8.76 8.26
CA CYS A 100 -1.43 8.48 7.74
C CYS A 100 -2.39 9.65 7.87
N THR A 101 -2.99 10.05 6.75
CA THR A 101 -4.07 11.04 6.71
C THR A 101 -5.33 10.42 6.09
N ALA A 102 -6.43 10.47 6.81
CA ALA A 102 -7.75 10.04 6.34
C ALA A 102 -8.63 11.24 6.01
N TYR A 103 -9.16 11.26 4.80
CA TYR A 103 -10.11 12.26 4.32
C TYR A 103 -11.51 11.68 4.39
N VAL A 104 -12.35 12.24 5.26
CA VAL A 104 -13.71 11.72 5.53
C VAL A 104 -14.75 12.79 5.28
N LEU A 105 -15.95 12.37 4.86
CA LEU A 105 -17.06 13.30 4.67
C LEU A 105 -17.54 13.86 6.01
N GLU A 106 -17.94 15.13 6.03
CA GLU A 106 -18.54 15.76 7.20
C GLU A 106 -19.74 14.96 7.75
N GLY A 107 -19.66 14.62 9.02
CA GLY A 107 -20.60 13.75 9.74
C GLY A 107 -20.22 12.27 9.76
N THR A 108 -19.16 11.85 9.07
CA THR A 108 -18.57 10.52 9.19
C THR A 108 -17.66 10.48 10.42
N ALA A 109 -18.03 9.68 11.42
CA ALA A 109 -17.22 9.49 12.62
C ALA A 109 -16.01 8.60 12.32
N VAL A 110 -14.84 8.99 12.82
CA VAL A 110 -13.62 8.18 12.85
C VAL A 110 -13.09 8.19 14.27
N ASP A 111 -13.24 7.06 14.97
CA ASP A 111 -12.75 6.87 16.34
C ASP A 111 -11.40 6.15 16.33
N ARG A 112 -10.37 6.85 15.84
CA ARG A 112 -9.00 6.32 15.71
C ARG A 112 -7.97 7.40 16.00
N ALA A 113 -7.06 7.11 16.92
CA ALA A 113 -5.96 8.00 17.30
C ALA A 113 -4.70 7.78 16.45
N ASP A 114 -4.63 6.69 15.68
CA ASP A 114 -3.48 6.31 14.86
C ASP A 114 -3.56 6.85 13.41
N VAL A 115 -4.38 7.89 13.20
CA VAL A 115 -4.59 8.53 11.90
C VAL A 115 -4.93 10.00 12.06
N THR A 116 -4.32 10.86 11.24
CA THR A 116 -4.74 12.26 11.12
C THR A 116 -6.04 12.33 10.32
N VAL A 117 -7.10 12.88 10.87
CA VAL A 117 -8.40 12.98 10.20
C VAL A 117 -8.59 14.39 9.62
N ARG A 118 -8.93 14.47 8.34
CA ARG A 118 -9.27 15.71 7.64
C ARG A 118 -10.70 15.62 7.12
N VAL A 119 -11.49 16.66 7.38
CA VAL A 119 -12.92 16.64 7.09
C VAL A 119 -13.21 17.33 5.76
N ILE A 120 -13.95 16.63 4.89
CA ILE A 120 -14.45 17.10 3.60
C ILE A 120 -15.84 17.74 3.82
N PRO A 121 -16.01 19.04 3.57
CA PRO A 121 -17.30 19.72 3.73
C PRO A 121 -18.40 19.14 2.82
N ARG A 122 -19.65 19.10 3.31
CA ARG A 122 -20.82 18.75 2.47
C ARG A 122 -21.01 19.80 1.37
N GLY A 123 -20.66 19.46 0.14
CA GLY A 123 -20.74 20.36 -1.02
C GLY A 123 -19.38 20.80 -1.59
N ALA A 124 -18.27 20.29 -1.05
CA ALA A 124 -16.97 20.47 -1.70
C ALA A 124 -16.99 19.83 -3.10
N GLU A 125 -16.62 20.60 -4.12
CA GLU A 125 -16.39 20.07 -5.46
C GLU A 125 -15.10 19.26 -5.49
N LEU A 126 -15.26 17.95 -5.58
CA LEU A 126 -14.18 16.99 -5.75
C LEU A 126 -13.95 16.68 -7.25
N CYS A 127 -12.91 15.91 -7.57
CA CYS A 127 -12.64 15.49 -8.94
C CYS A 127 -13.83 14.71 -9.55
N PRO A 128 -14.19 14.97 -10.81
CA PRO A 128 -15.19 14.16 -11.53
C PRO A 128 -14.82 12.68 -11.52
N GLY A 129 -15.77 11.79 -11.28
CA GLY A 129 -15.56 10.34 -11.31
C GLY A 129 -15.12 9.70 -9.99
N ILE A 130 -14.96 10.47 -8.91
CA ILE A 130 -14.75 9.92 -7.56
C ILE A 130 -16.00 9.16 -7.14
N THR A 131 -15.90 7.85 -7.18
CA THR A 131 -17.03 6.95 -6.93
C THR A 131 -16.73 5.90 -5.87
N HIS A 132 -15.45 5.65 -5.57
CA HIS A 132 -15.03 4.55 -4.71
C HIS A 132 -13.97 5.01 -3.69
N PRO A 133 -14.09 4.60 -2.41
CA PRO A 133 -13.01 4.73 -1.44
C PRO A 133 -11.72 4.11 -1.98
N LEU A 134 -10.59 4.75 -1.68
CA LEU A 134 -9.28 4.24 -2.06
C LEU A 134 -8.23 4.62 -1.03
N THR A 135 -7.13 3.87 -1.00
CA THR A 135 -5.95 4.19 -0.19
C THR A 135 -4.72 4.25 -1.08
N ARG A 136 -3.88 5.26 -0.91
CA ARG A 136 -2.60 5.38 -1.59
C ARG A 136 -1.48 5.17 -0.57
N PHE A 137 -0.58 4.26 -0.90
CA PHE A 137 0.63 3.96 -0.14
C PHE A 137 1.84 4.47 -0.91
N ALA A 138 2.44 5.56 -0.46
CA ALA A 138 3.72 6.03 -0.99
C ALA A 138 4.85 5.20 -0.39
N LEU A 139 5.70 4.62 -1.23
CA LEU A 139 6.84 3.82 -0.80
C LEU A 139 8.12 4.64 -0.88
N ALA A 140 9.12 4.32 -0.06
CA ALA A 140 10.45 4.95 -0.14
C ALA A 140 11.13 4.63 -1.48
N ASP A 141 11.02 3.37 -1.92
CA ASP A 141 11.62 2.86 -3.13
C ASP A 141 10.54 2.29 -4.07
N GLY A 142 10.40 2.89 -5.25
CA GLY A 142 9.47 2.45 -6.29
C GLY A 142 8.18 3.26 -6.39
N PRO A 143 7.26 2.86 -7.28
CA PRO A 143 5.97 3.53 -7.44
C PRO A 143 5.10 3.37 -6.19
N ALA A 144 4.19 4.32 -5.99
CA ALA A 144 3.13 4.18 -5.00
C ALA A 144 2.19 3.03 -5.39
N VAL A 145 1.46 2.51 -4.40
CA VAL A 145 0.44 1.48 -4.59
C VAL A 145 -0.92 2.06 -4.24
N VAL A 146 -1.90 1.89 -5.13
CA VAL A 146 -3.29 2.23 -4.84
C VAL A 146 -4.07 0.97 -4.51
N PHE A 147 -4.79 1.01 -3.40
CA PHE A 147 -5.68 -0.03 -2.92
C PHE A 147 -7.14 0.36 -3.12
N TYR A 148 -7.89 -0.51 -3.79
CA TYR A 148 -9.34 -0.44 -3.89
C TYR A 148 -9.97 -1.65 -3.20
N ALA A 149 -10.93 -1.38 -2.31
CA ALA A 149 -11.71 -2.39 -1.61
C ALA A 149 -12.99 -2.70 -2.40
N TYR A 150 -12.93 -3.64 -3.35
CA TYR A 150 -14.14 -4.13 -4.01
C TYR A 150 -14.87 -5.15 -3.15
N VAL A 151 -16.19 -5.24 -3.31
CA VAL A 151 -17.03 -6.17 -2.54
C VAL A 151 -16.51 -7.61 -2.59
N HIS A 152 -16.02 -8.06 -3.74
CA HIS A 152 -15.61 -9.45 -3.95
C HIS A 152 -14.11 -9.69 -3.77
N ARG A 153 -13.25 -8.66 -3.89
CA ARG A 153 -11.77 -8.77 -3.87
C ARG A 153 -11.07 -7.46 -3.49
N ALA A 154 -9.83 -7.57 -3.05
CA ALA A 154 -8.92 -6.44 -2.92
C ALA A 154 -8.09 -6.27 -4.20
N LEU A 155 -8.01 -5.03 -4.70
CA LEU A 155 -7.14 -4.65 -5.80
C LEU A 155 -6.00 -3.77 -5.28
N PHE A 156 -4.77 -4.14 -5.61
CA PHE A 156 -3.59 -3.30 -5.44
C PHE A 156 -3.00 -3.02 -6.81
N THR A 157 -2.67 -1.78 -7.12
CA THR A 157 -2.17 -1.43 -8.45
C THR A 157 -1.14 -0.31 -8.45
N GLU A 158 -0.19 -0.43 -9.37
CA GLU A 158 0.83 0.56 -9.71
C GLU A 158 0.63 1.10 -11.13
N GLU A 159 -0.53 0.82 -11.72
CA GLU A 159 -0.86 1.27 -13.06
C GLU A 159 -0.84 2.81 -13.11
N PRO A 160 -0.10 3.43 -14.04
CA PRO A 160 0.12 4.88 -14.06
C PRO A 160 -1.16 5.72 -13.99
N ASP A 161 -2.25 5.25 -14.60
CA ASP A 161 -3.52 5.97 -14.68
C ASP A 161 -4.22 6.01 -13.31
N HIS A 162 -4.15 4.91 -12.54
CA HIS A 162 -4.64 4.84 -11.18
C HIS A 162 -3.81 5.74 -10.25
N LEU A 163 -2.48 5.74 -10.41
CA LEU A 163 -1.58 6.59 -9.64
C LEU A 163 -1.87 8.07 -9.88
N ARG A 164 -1.93 8.50 -11.16
CA ARG A 164 -2.24 9.89 -11.51
C ARG A 164 -3.60 10.34 -10.95
N SER A 165 -4.60 9.48 -11.04
CA SER A 165 -5.94 9.80 -10.51
C SER A 165 -5.92 9.93 -8.98
N ALA A 166 -5.19 9.07 -8.28
CA ALA A 166 -5.05 9.14 -6.83
C ALA A 166 -4.25 10.38 -6.39
N ASP A 167 -3.16 10.71 -7.09
CA ASP A 167 -2.35 11.90 -6.82
C ASP A 167 -3.20 13.18 -6.94
N GLN A 168 -3.92 13.34 -8.06
CA GLN A 168 -4.82 14.48 -8.28
C GLN A 168 -5.92 14.57 -7.22
N LEU A 169 -6.48 13.42 -6.82
CA LEU A 169 -7.48 13.36 -5.76
C LEU A 169 -6.93 13.89 -4.43
N PHE A 170 -5.77 13.39 -3.99
CA PHE A 170 -5.23 13.74 -2.67
C PHE A 170 -4.65 15.16 -2.62
N GLU A 171 -4.14 15.68 -3.73
CA GLU A 171 -3.83 17.11 -3.89
C GLU A 171 -5.10 17.94 -3.69
N ARG A 172 -6.19 17.62 -4.40
CA ARG A 172 -7.45 18.37 -4.28
C ARG A 172 -8.07 18.28 -2.89
N LEU A 173 -8.06 17.09 -2.28
CA LEU A 173 -8.53 16.89 -0.91
C LEU A 173 -7.72 17.71 0.08
N THR A 174 -6.41 17.85 -0.14
CA THR A 174 -5.56 18.70 0.70
C THR A 174 -5.99 20.16 0.65
N ASP A 175 -6.47 20.66 -0.48
CA ASP A 175 -6.90 22.06 -0.61
C ASP A 175 -8.27 22.33 0.03
N VAL A 176 -9.19 21.37 -0.04
CA VAL A 176 -10.60 21.58 0.36
C VAL A 176 -10.91 21.13 1.79
N THR A 177 -10.02 20.37 2.42
CA THR A 177 -10.24 19.86 3.78
C THR A 177 -9.59 20.70 4.85
N ARG A 178 -10.30 20.87 5.97
CA ARG A 178 -9.78 21.49 7.19
C ARG A 178 -9.12 20.42 8.07
N ALA A 179 -8.01 20.77 8.70
CA ALA A 179 -7.37 19.96 9.74
C ALA A 179 -8.15 20.08 11.06
#